data_AF-A0AAV6TRW5-F1
#
_entry.id   AF-A0AAV6TRW5-F1
#
_cell.length_a   1.000
_cell.length_b   1.000
_cell.length_c   1.000
_cell.angle_alpha   90.00
_cell.angle_beta   90.00
_cell.angle_gamma   90.00
#
_symmetry.space_group_name_H-M   'P 1'
#
loop_
_entity.id
_entity.type
_entity.pdbx_description
1 polymer ?
#
loop_
_entity_poly.entity_id
_entity_poly.type
_entity_poly.pdbx_seq_one_letter_code
_entity_poly.pdbx_strand_id
1 'polypeptide(L)'
;MNAPVADPSPVDSRNAFKLDSIPDHHYHLGNHVFVVVSEFFDSVKIHIRKYIQEMDYMKPTKDGTTLSPLTWQELADSMCIKSFYYANRRRVSLLNDELFIVAARNQEKEEIVLQKLFVKKDLSRQFMPNVISIDELQFNTLESYEKEITKSVFTKMFQVLFRRKAFTAFSKIKCQQPLPTTDCSVGKKFLTSTIEDLLYCEVKKIIFELLIENCSGCEENLANQLGHECVDMSLDMQLSRYFNKAVCKIDVKTLANTFSVKCALYKQFFTNNYFYELNFHDILNNVKELYLSNDLNVWTNSSSFEDIDF
;
A
#
# COMPACT_ATOMS: atom_id res chain seq x y z
N MET A 1 21.50 -33.32 -36.69
CA MET A 1 20.94 -33.69 -35.36
C MET A 1 20.31 -32.43 -34.79
N ASN A 2 18.99 -32.32 -34.84
CA ASN A 2 18.26 -31.15 -34.35
C ASN A 2 18.03 -31.30 -32.85
N ALA A 3 18.40 -30.28 -32.08
CA ALA A 3 18.12 -30.20 -30.66
C ALA A 3 16.59 -30.15 -30.44
N PRO A 4 16.06 -30.76 -29.36
CA PRO A 4 14.64 -30.70 -29.08
C PRO A 4 14.27 -29.27 -28.68
N VAL A 5 13.25 -28.73 -29.35
CA VAL A 5 12.55 -27.51 -28.94
C VAL A 5 11.98 -27.77 -27.55
N ALA A 6 12.39 -26.98 -26.57
CA ALA A 6 11.82 -27.03 -25.24
C ALA A 6 10.34 -26.63 -25.33
N ASP A 7 9.47 -27.55 -24.93
CA ASP A 7 8.03 -27.33 -24.83
C ASP A 7 7.77 -26.08 -23.96
N PRO A 8 6.95 -25.11 -24.39
CA PRO A 8 6.58 -24.00 -23.54
C PRO A 8 5.84 -24.55 -22.33
N SER A 9 6.50 -24.45 -21.17
CA SER A 9 5.95 -24.76 -19.85
C SER A 9 4.50 -24.26 -19.72
N PRO A 10 3.57 -25.05 -19.15
CA PRO A 10 2.18 -24.65 -19.07
C PRO A 10 2.06 -23.34 -18.28
N VAL A 11 1.61 -22.29 -18.98
CA VAL A 11 1.26 -21.02 -18.37
C VAL A 11 0.10 -21.29 -17.41
N ASP A 12 0.34 -21.00 -16.13
CA ASP A 12 -0.57 -21.25 -15.02
C ASP A 12 -1.98 -20.71 -15.32
N SER A 13 -2.95 -21.61 -15.54
CA SER A 13 -4.33 -21.29 -15.92
C SER A 13 -5.13 -20.59 -14.82
N ARG A 14 -4.53 -20.38 -13.64
CA ARG A 14 -5.19 -19.83 -12.46
C ARG A 14 -5.52 -18.33 -12.54
N ASN A 15 -4.97 -17.60 -13.52
CA ASN A 15 -5.16 -16.14 -13.67
C ASN A 15 -5.86 -15.73 -14.96
N ALA A 16 -6.51 -16.67 -15.66
CA ALA A 16 -7.24 -16.38 -16.89
C ALA A 16 -8.68 -15.96 -16.59
N PHE A 17 -9.20 -14.94 -17.28
CA PHE A 17 -10.58 -14.47 -17.13
C PHE A 17 -11.19 -14.07 -18.47
N LYS A 18 -12.52 -14.02 -18.56
CA LYS A 18 -13.20 -13.54 -19.77
C LYS A 18 -13.42 -12.03 -19.71
N LEU A 19 -13.36 -11.35 -20.85
CA LEU A 19 -13.48 -9.88 -20.89
C LEU A 19 -14.87 -9.36 -20.48
N ASP A 20 -15.92 -10.19 -20.62
CA ASP A 20 -17.28 -9.92 -20.15
C ASP A 20 -17.47 -10.23 -18.64
N SER A 21 -16.46 -10.80 -17.99
CA SER A 21 -16.46 -11.18 -16.58
C SER A 21 -15.11 -10.86 -15.94
N ILE A 22 -14.78 -9.56 -15.91
CA ILE A 22 -13.55 -9.05 -15.30
C ILE A 22 -13.63 -9.29 -13.78
N PRO A 23 -12.67 -10.01 -13.16
CA PRO A 23 -12.69 -10.26 -11.73
C PRO A 23 -12.50 -8.99 -10.90
N ASP A 24 -12.91 -9.03 -9.64
CA ASP A 24 -12.65 -7.93 -8.70
C ASP A 24 -11.16 -7.56 -8.65
N HIS A 25 -10.89 -6.29 -8.41
CA HIS A 25 -9.55 -5.71 -8.34
C HIS A 25 -8.73 -5.80 -9.65
N HIS A 26 -9.40 -6.00 -10.79
CA HIS A 26 -8.84 -5.88 -12.12
C HIS A 26 -9.38 -4.62 -12.81
N TYR A 27 -8.49 -3.80 -13.35
CA TYR A 27 -8.81 -2.51 -13.95
C TYR A 27 -8.26 -2.47 -15.38
N HIS A 28 -9.15 -2.34 -16.37
CA HIS A 28 -8.75 -2.29 -17.78
C HIS A 28 -8.29 -0.90 -18.16
N LEU A 29 -7.04 -0.77 -18.61
CA LEU A 29 -6.47 0.51 -19.07
C LEU A 29 -6.68 0.76 -20.56
N GLY A 30 -7.11 -0.25 -21.32
CA GLY A 30 -7.18 -0.23 -22.78
C GLY A 30 -6.11 -1.10 -23.43
N ASN A 31 -6.34 -1.51 -24.69
CA ASN A 31 -5.43 -2.35 -25.48
C ASN A 31 -4.91 -3.59 -24.74
N HIS A 32 -5.81 -4.29 -24.03
CA HIS A 32 -5.51 -5.48 -23.23
C HIS A 32 -4.46 -5.26 -22.11
N VAL A 33 -4.25 -4.01 -21.68
CA VAL A 33 -3.45 -3.70 -20.49
C VAL A 33 -4.36 -3.64 -19.29
N PHE A 34 -3.97 -4.31 -18.21
CA PHE A 34 -4.70 -4.32 -16.96
C PHE A 34 -3.80 -3.95 -15.78
N VAL A 35 -4.41 -3.32 -14.77
CA VAL A 35 -3.90 -3.31 -13.41
C VAL A 35 -4.62 -4.37 -12.60
N VAL A 36 -3.86 -5.19 -11.87
CA VAL A 36 -4.40 -6.23 -11.00
C VAL A 36 -3.79 -6.13 -9.62
N VAL A 37 -4.64 -6.00 -8.59
CA VAL A 37 -4.21 -6.06 -7.20
C VAL A 37 -4.40 -7.47 -6.66
N SER A 38 -3.29 -8.15 -6.39
CA SER A 38 -3.28 -9.55 -5.93
C SER A 38 -2.60 -9.69 -4.57
N GLU A 39 -2.89 -10.80 -3.89
CA GLU A 39 -2.10 -11.27 -2.74
C GLU A 39 -1.38 -12.55 -3.17
N PHE A 40 -0.05 -12.54 -3.09
CA PHE A 40 0.80 -13.64 -3.52
C PHE A 40 1.99 -13.81 -2.58
N PHE A 41 2.25 -15.05 -2.16
CA PHE A 41 3.33 -15.42 -1.23
C PHE A 41 3.44 -14.46 -0.03
N ASP A 42 2.33 -14.22 0.67
CA ASP A 42 2.30 -13.37 1.87
C ASP A 42 2.58 -11.89 1.61
N SER A 43 2.34 -11.42 0.39
CA SER A 43 2.53 -10.02 0.03
C SER A 43 1.45 -9.53 -0.92
N VAL A 44 1.02 -8.29 -0.74
CA VAL A 44 0.16 -7.62 -1.71
C VAL A 44 1.01 -7.08 -2.85
N LYS A 45 0.56 -7.28 -4.09
CA LYS A 45 1.26 -6.85 -5.31
C LYS A 45 0.29 -6.20 -6.27
N ILE A 46 0.75 -5.15 -6.94
CA ILE A 46 0.01 -4.46 -7.99
C ILE A 46 0.70 -4.76 -9.30
N HIS A 47 0.03 -5.46 -10.21
CA HIS A 47 0.58 -5.84 -11.51
C HIS A 47 0.01 -4.92 -12.58
N ILE A 48 0.86 -4.20 -13.31
CA ILE A 48 0.48 -3.44 -14.52
C ILE A 48 1.03 -4.23 -15.70
N ARG A 49 0.17 -4.84 -16.52
CA ARG A 49 0.59 -5.92 -17.43
C ARG A 49 -0.27 -6.00 -18.68
N LYS A 50 0.35 -6.35 -19.80
CA LYS A 50 -0.33 -6.74 -21.05
C LYS A 50 -0.88 -8.15 -20.92
N TYR A 51 -2.08 -8.34 -21.43
CA TYR A 51 -2.73 -9.62 -21.56
C TYR A 51 -2.85 -9.96 -23.04
N ILE A 52 -2.81 -11.25 -23.34
CA ILE A 52 -3.17 -11.79 -24.64
C ILE A 52 -4.52 -12.46 -24.53
N GLN A 53 -5.33 -12.31 -25.57
CA GLN A 53 -6.56 -13.05 -25.71
C GLN A 53 -6.25 -14.39 -26.38
N GLU A 54 -6.47 -15.48 -25.65
CA GLU A 54 -6.43 -16.84 -26.18
C GLU A 54 -7.84 -17.43 -26.08
N MET A 55 -8.47 -17.66 -27.25
CA MET A 55 -9.90 -17.97 -27.34
C MET A 55 -10.74 -16.84 -26.70
N ASP A 56 -11.55 -17.15 -25.69
CA ASP A 56 -12.37 -16.18 -24.94
C ASP A 56 -11.71 -15.70 -23.64
N TYR A 57 -10.47 -16.12 -23.37
CA TYR A 57 -9.79 -15.86 -22.10
C TYR A 57 -8.61 -14.90 -22.27
N MET A 58 -8.56 -13.91 -21.38
CA MET A 58 -7.43 -13.03 -21.19
C MET A 58 -6.39 -13.73 -20.31
N LYS A 59 -5.16 -13.85 -20.79
CA LYS A 59 -4.03 -14.41 -20.04
C LYS A 59 -2.91 -13.39 -19.86
N PRO A 60 -2.31 -13.29 -18.67
CA PRO A 60 -1.21 -12.35 -18.42
C PRO A 60 0.04 -12.75 -19.21
N THR A 61 0.69 -11.78 -19.86
CA THR A 61 1.98 -11.99 -20.55
C THR A 61 3.17 -11.72 -19.62
N LYS A 62 4.42 -11.85 -20.11
CA LYS A 62 5.61 -11.39 -19.38
C LYS A 62 5.79 -9.85 -19.43
N ASP A 63 5.13 -9.17 -20.35
CA ASP A 63 5.22 -7.72 -20.57
C ASP A 63 4.39 -6.99 -19.51
N GLY A 64 5.07 -6.46 -18.51
CA GLY A 64 4.43 -5.90 -17.33
C GLY A 64 5.45 -5.49 -16.29
N THR A 65 4.99 -4.79 -15.27
CA THR A 65 5.75 -4.51 -14.05
C THR A 65 4.95 -4.94 -12.82
N THR A 66 5.58 -4.97 -11.65
CA THR A 66 4.93 -5.36 -10.40
C THR A 66 5.38 -4.49 -9.24
N LEU A 67 4.45 -3.75 -8.66
CA LEU A 67 4.70 -2.76 -7.64
C LEU A 67 4.41 -3.34 -6.25
N SER A 68 5.14 -2.83 -5.25
CA SER A 68 4.73 -2.98 -3.85
C SER A 68 3.61 -1.96 -3.55
N PRO A 69 2.86 -2.12 -2.44
CA PRO A 69 1.90 -1.10 -1.99
C PRO A 69 2.51 0.30 -1.86
N LEU A 70 3.73 0.41 -1.31
CA LEU A 70 4.42 1.70 -1.17
C LEU A 70 4.78 2.30 -2.54
N THR A 71 5.38 1.49 -3.43
CA THR A 71 5.73 1.94 -4.78
C THR A 71 4.49 2.38 -5.58
N TRP A 72 3.35 1.69 -5.39
CA TRP A 72 2.07 2.12 -5.96
C TRP A 72 1.64 3.48 -5.41
N GLN A 73 1.72 3.69 -4.10
CA GLN A 73 1.30 4.96 -3.52
C GLN A 73 2.17 6.13 -3.99
N GLU A 74 3.48 5.93 -4.13
CA GLU A 74 4.33 6.97 -4.72
C GLU A 74 4.00 7.27 -6.18
N LEU A 75 3.66 6.24 -6.95
CA LEU A 75 3.19 6.42 -8.32
C LEU A 75 1.89 7.22 -8.34
N ALA A 76 0.92 6.88 -7.49
CA ALA A 76 -0.35 7.58 -7.36
C ALA A 76 -0.15 9.06 -6.98
N ASP A 77 0.69 9.34 -6.00
CA ASP A 77 0.99 10.72 -5.59
C ASP A 77 1.65 11.51 -6.74
N SER A 78 2.52 10.86 -7.53
CA SER A 78 3.17 11.47 -8.69
C SER A 78 2.18 11.80 -9.83
N MET A 79 1.10 11.02 -9.97
CA MET A 79 0.04 11.27 -10.98
C MET A 79 -0.78 12.50 -10.61
N CYS A 80 -1.10 12.68 -9.32
CA CYS A 80 -1.87 13.82 -8.82
C CYS A 80 -1.15 15.16 -9.11
N ILE A 81 0.18 15.14 -9.21
CA ILE A 81 0.99 16.28 -9.62
C ILE A 81 0.98 16.34 -11.16
N LYS A 82 -0.13 16.79 -11.75
CA LYS A 82 -0.33 16.91 -13.22
C LYS A 82 0.79 17.65 -13.95
N SER A 83 1.58 18.47 -13.25
CA SER A 83 2.75 19.17 -13.79
C SER A 83 3.94 18.25 -14.09
N PHE A 84 3.94 17.01 -13.59
CA PHE A 84 5.09 16.13 -13.69
C PHE A 84 5.32 15.66 -15.14
N TYR A 85 4.27 15.22 -15.83
CA TYR A 85 4.38 14.60 -17.17
C TYR A 85 4.16 15.59 -18.33
N TYR A 86 3.24 16.55 -18.19
CA TYR A 86 2.87 17.45 -19.30
C TYR A 86 3.78 18.68 -19.46
N ALA A 87 4.52 19.08 -18.42
CA ALA A 87 5.26 20.35 -18.44
C ALA A 87 6.70 20.26 -19.01
N ASN A 88 7.32 19.07 -19.08
CA ASN A 88 8.72 18.94 -19.52
C ASN A 88 8.97 17.66 -20.33
N ARG A 89 9.30 17.84 -21.62
CA ARG A 89 9.29 16.84 -22.71
C ARG A 89 10.25 15.63 -22.61
N ARG A 90 10.97 15.44 -21.50
CA ARG A 90 11.83 14.26 -21.22
C ARG A 90 12.04 14.19 -19.70
N ARG A 91 11.20 13.45 -18.99
CA ARG A 91 11.38 13.23 -17.55
C ARG A 91 11.55 11.76 -17.24
N VAL A 92 12.63 11.51 -16.52
CA VAL A 92 12.99 10.24 -15.90
C VAL A 92 12.74 10.42 -14.42
N SER A 93 12.07 9.45 -13.80
CA SER A 93 11.82 9.42 -12.36
C SER A 93 12.19 8.08 -11.81
N LEU A 94 12.70 8.07 -10.59
CA LEU A 94 12.91 6.87 -9.81
C LEU A 94 12.07 7.00 -8.54
N LEU A 95 11.06 6.14 -8.41
CA LEU A 95 10.17 6.08 -7.24
C LEU A 95 10.61 4.92 -6.33
N ASN A 96 10.73 5.20 -5.03
CA ASN A 96 11.12 4.27 -3.97
C ASN A 96 12.42 3.50 -4.26
N ASP A 97 13.36 4.10 -5.02
CA ASP A 97 14.54 3.41 -5.55
C ASP A 97 14.26 2.11 -6.35
N GLU A 98 13.00 1.88 -6.74
CA GLU A 98 12.51 0.59 -7.26
C GLU A 98 11.77 0.70 -8.59
N LEU A 99 11.10 1.82 -8.88
CA LEU A 99 10.32 1.98 -10.10
C LEU A 99 10.87 3.14 -10.92
N PHE A 100 11.36 2.79 -12.09
CA PHE A 100 11.82 3.74 -13.08
C PHE A 100 10.67 4.08 -14.02
N ILE A 101 10.43 5.39 -14.20
CA ILE A 101 9.39 5.93 -15.06
C ILE A 101 10.05 6.84 -16.10
N VAL A 102 9.79 6.59 -17.37
CA VAL A 102 10.26 7.43 -18.46
C VAL A 102 9.08 7.85 -19.32
N ALA A 103 8.89 9.17 -19.45
CA ALA A 103 8.08 9.72 -20.52
C ALA A 103 8.97 9.91 -21.76
N ALA A 104 8.76 9.08 -22.78
CA ALA A 104 9.49 9.10 -24.02
C ALA A 104 8.54 9.44 -25.18
N ARG A 105 9.00 10.30 -26.09
CA ARG A 105 8.29 10.58 -27.35
C ARG A 105 8.96 9.80 -28.47
N ASN A 106 8.26 8.85 -29.06
CA ASN A 106 8.75 8.12 -30.23
C ASN A 106 7.94 8.52 -31.48
N GLN A 107 8.61 9.18 -32.42
CA GLN A 107 8.22 9.57 -33.79
C GLN A 107 6.87 10.30 -34.00
N GLU A 108 5.86 10.12 -33.16
CA GLU A 108 4.57 10.84 -33.13
C GLU A 108 3.75 10.59 -31.85
N LYS A 109 4.12 9.59 -31.01
CA LYS A 109 3.35 9.19 -29.82
C LYS A 109 4.16 9.36 -28.54
N GLU A 110 3.52 9.85 -27.48
CA GLU A 110 4.07 9.82 -26.13
C GLU A 110 3.79 8.47 -25.47
N GLU A 111 4.84 7.86 -24.97
CA GLU A 111 4.81 6.60 -24.25
C GLU A 111 5.40 6.78 -22.86
N ILE A 112 4.76 6.15 -21.88
CA ILE A 112 5.18 6.11 -20.50
C ILE A 112 5.66 4.68 -20.23
N VAL A 113 6.96 4.57 -20.01
CA VAL A 113 7.64 3.31 -19.74
C VAL A 113 7.80 3.15 -18.24
N LEU A 114 7.29 2.04 -17.70
CA LEU A 114 7.41 1.64 -16.30
C LEU A 114 8.28 0.38 -16.23
N GLN A 115 9.40 0.47 -15.51
CA GLN A 115 10.34 -0.64 -15.37
C GLN A 115 10.87 -0.72 -13.94
N LYS A 116 10.93 -1.93 -13.37
CA LYS A 116 11.54 -2.08 -12.05
C LYS A 116 13.06 -1.98 -12.12
N LEU A 117 13.62 -1.34 -11.12
CA LEU A 117 15.01 -1.37 -10.75
C LEU A 117 15.16 -2.21 -9.47
N PHE A 118 16.25 -2.95 -9.33
CA PHE A 118 16.62 -3.55 -8.05
C PHE A 118 18.09 -3.26 -7.73
N VAL A 119 18.37 -3.17 -6.44
CA VAL A 119 19.71 -3.03 -5.89
C VAL A 119 20.23 -4.42 -5.54
N LYS A 120 21.41 -4.76 -6.08
CA LYS A 120 22.13 -5.99 -5.77
C LYS A 120 22.82 -5.91 -4.41
N LYS A 121 23.32 -7.05 -3.94
CA LYS A 121 24.09 -7.14 -2.68
C LYS A 121 25.37 -6.30 -2.70
N ASP A 122 25.95 -6.10 -3.87
CA ASP A 122 27.13 -5.24 -4.11
C ASP A 122 26.76 -3.76 -4.30
N LEU A 123 25.50 -3.39 -3.99
CA LEU A 123 24.92 -2.05 -4.17
C LEU A 123 24.79 -1.60 -5.63
N SER A 124 25.10 -2.46 -6.61
CA SER A 124 24.87 -2.15 -8.01
C SER A 124 23.37 -2.13 -8.33
N ARG A 125 22.96 -1.22 -9.22
CA ARG A 125 21.57 -1.11 -9.68
C ARG A 125 21.39 -1.85 -11.01
N GLN A 126 20.30 -2.61 -11.15
CA GLN A 126 19.99 -3.31 -12.40
C GLN A 126 18.49 -3.22 -12.72
N PHE A 127 18.18 -2.98 -14.00
CA PHE A 127 16.81 -3.04 -14.49
C PHE A 127 16.31 -4.49 -14.59
N MET A 128 15.07 -4.71 -14.17
CA MET A 128 14.39 -5.96 -14.43
C MET A 128 14.07 -6.08 -15.93
N PRO A 129 14.10 -7.28 -16.50
CA PRO A 129 13.81 -7.48 -17.92
C PRO A 129 12.34 -7.18 -18.26
N ASN A 130 11.44 -7.30 -17.27
CA ASN A 130 10.03 -7.01 -17.45
C ASN A 130 9.80 -5.49 -17.46
N VAL A 131 9.25 -5.01 -18.57
CA VAL A 131 8.92 -3.61 -18.82
C VAL A 131 7.50 -3.53 -19.35
N ILE A 132 6.82 -2.42 -19.06
CA ILE A 132 5.56 -2.06 -19.71
C ILE A 132 5.68 -0.65 -20.28
N SER A 133 5.28 -0.51 -21.54
CA SER A 133 5.03 0.79 -22.16
C SER A 133 3.52 0.96 -22.31
N ILE A 134 3.01 2.09 -21.83
CA ILE A 134 1.61 2.50 -21.96
C ILE A 134 1.55 3.89 -22.58
N ASP A 135 0.47 4.18 -23.30
CA ASP A 135 0.26 5.51 -23.87
C ASP A 135 -0.43 6.48 -22.90
N GLU A 136 -0.54 7.74 -23.32
CA GLU A 136 -1.19 8.81 -22.56
C GLU A 136 -2.63 8.46 -22.16
N LEU A 137 -3.41 7.83 -23.05
CA LEU A 137 -4.79 7.45 -22.76
C LEU A 137 -4.84 6.37 -21.67
N GLN A 138 -3.99 5.36 -21.78
CA GLN A 138 -3.85 4.30 -20.77
C GLN A 138 -3.38 4.85 -19.42
N PHE A 139 -2.48 5.84 -19.43
CA PHE A 139 -1.99 6.48 -18.21
C PHE A 139 -3.04 7.38 -17.56
N ASN A 140 -3.79 8.17 -18.35
CA ASN A 140 -4.93 8.94 -17.85
C ASN A 140 -6.01 8.02 -17.29
N THR A 141 -6.23 6.86 -17.92
CA THR A 141 -7.13 5.82 -17.40
C THR A 141 -6.61 5.26 -16.08
N LEU A 142 -5.30 5.03 -15.95
CA LEU A 142 -4.67 4.59 -14.71
C LEU A 142 -4.85 5.62 -13.58
N GLU A 143 -4.63 6.91 -13.85
CA GLU A 143 -4.88 8.00 -12.91
C GLU A 143 -6.35 8.02 -12.46
N SER A 144 -7.29 7.82 -13.39
CA SER A 144 -8.72 7.80 -13.06
C SER A 144 -9.10 6.65 -12.10
N TYR A 145 -8.35 5.56 -12.11
CA TYR A 145 -8.56 4.41 -11.22
C TYR A 145 -7.76 4.49 -9.91
N GLU A 146 -6.96 5.55 -9.69
CA GLU A 146 -6.05 5.66 -8.55
C GLU A 146 -6.71 5.28 -7.23
N LYS A 147 -7.82 5.96 -6.88
CA LYS A 147 -8.54 5.73 -5.61
C LYS A 147 -9.06 4.31 -5.46
N GLU A 148 -9.58 3.73 -6.54
CA GLU A 148 -10.13 2.36 -6.52
C GLU A 148 -9.02 1.32 -6.39
N ILE A 149 -7.89 1.53 -7.07
CA ILE A 149 -6.71 0.65 -6.94
C ILE A 149 -6.15 0.77 -5.52
N THR A 150 -6.00 1.97 -4.96
CA THR A 150 -5.55 2.20 -3.58
C THR A 150 -6.48 1.52 -2.57
N LYS A 151 -7.81 1.62 -2.76
CA LYS A 151 -8.81 0.90 -1.95
C LYS A 151 -8.67 -0.62 -2.07
N SER A 152 -8.39 -1.12 -3.27
CA SER A 152 -8.11 -2.54 -3.50
C SER A 152 -6.83 -3.01 -2.81
N VAL A 153 -5.78 -2.19 -2.79
CA VAL A 153 -4.54 -2.47 -2.07
C VAL A 153 -4.82 -2.61 -0.57
N PHE A 154 -5.52 -1.65 0.03
CA PHE A 154 -5.88 -1.70 1.45
C PHE A 154 -6.78 -2.91 1.77
N THR A 155 -7.75 -3.19 0.90
CA THR A 155 -8.60 -4.39 1.01
C THR A 155 -7.76 -5.67 1.04
N LYS A 156 -6.82 -5.85 0.11
CA LYS A 156 -5.94 -7.03 0.09
C LYS A 156 -5.01 -7.07 1.31
N MET A 157 -4.50 -5.93 1.76
CA MET A 157 -3.63 -5.86 2.94
C MET A 157 -4.35 -6.27 4.21
N PHE A 158 -5.57 -5.76 4.44
CA PHE A 158 -6.22 -5.90 5.73
C PHE A 158 -7.38 -6.91 5.78
N GLN A 159 -8.18 -7.05 4.72
CA GLN A 159 -9.25 -8.06 4.69
C GLN A 159 -8.72 -9.46 4.33
N VAL A 160 -7.66 -9.54 3.53
CA VAL A 160 -7.11 -10.82 3.08
C VAL A 160 -5.84 -11.19 3.85
N LEU A 161 -4.78 -10.40 3.73
CA LEU A 161 -3.48 -10.76 4.27
C LEU A 161 -3.46 -10.71 5.82
N PHE A 162 -3.89 -9.60 6.42
CA PHE A 162 -3.97 -9.48 7.89
C PHE A 162 -4.85 -10.57 8.49
N ARG A 163 -6.06 -10.79 7.95
CA ARG A 163 -6.95 -11.89 8.36
C ARG A 163 -6.22 -13.22 8.40
N ARG A 164 -5.57 -13.61 7.29
CA ARG A 164 -4.85 -14.88 7.16
C ARG A 164 -3.71 -14.99 8.17
N LYS A 165 -2.95 -13.92 8.37
CA LYS A 165 -1.86 -13.86 9.35
C LYS A 165 -2.36 -13.94 10.79
N ALA A 166 -3.42 -13.23 11.13
CA ALA A 166 -4.00 -13.23 12.47
C ALA A 166 -4.65 -14.59 12.81
N PHE A 167 -5.34 -15.25 11.88
CA PHE A 167 -5.81 -16.64 12.09
C PHE A 167 -4.64 -17.59 12.38
N THR A 168 -3.55 -17.45 11.63
CA THR A 168 -2.33 -18.25 11.83
C THR A 168 -1.64 -17.93 13.16
N ALA A 169 -1.72 -16.69 13.64
CA ALA A 169 -1.16 -16.31 14.93
C ALA A 169 -2.02 -16.81 16.08
N PHE A 170 -3.35 -16.67 16.01
CA PHE A 170 -4.28 -17.20 17.02
C PHE A 170 -4.18 -18.72 17.21
N SER A 171 -3.99 -19.48 16.13
CA SER A 171 -3.87 -20.94 16.23
C SER A 171 -2.65 -21.40 17.03
N LYS A 172 -1.64 -20.52 17.19
CA LYS A 172 -0.42 -20.78 17.97
C LYS A 172 -0.58 -20.39 19.44
N ILE A 173 -1.61 -19.62 19.80
CA ILE A 173 -1.79 -19.10 21.17
C ILE A 173 -2.55 -20.12 22.02
N LYS A 174 -1.87 -20.63 23.05
CA LYS A 174 -2.49 -21.42 24.12
C LYS A 174 -3.06 -20.46 25.16
N CYS A 175 -4.37 -20.25 25.14
CA CYS A 175 -5.04 -19.48 26.18
C CYS A 175 -5.37 -20.42 27.35
N GLN A 176 -4.72 -20.20 28.50
CA GLN A 176 -4.98 -20.96 29.74
C GLN A 176 -6.00 -20.26 30.64
N GLN A 177 -6.38 -19.04 30.30
CA GLN A 177 -7.36 -18.27 31.06
C GLN A 177 -8.79 -18.66 30.65
N PRO A 178 -9.76 -18.57 31.58
CA PRO A 178 -11.15 -18.81 31.26
C PRO A 178 -11.63 -17.82 30.18
N LEU A 179 -12.43 -18.34 29.23
CA LEU A 179 -13.01 -17.52 28.19
C LEU A 179 -13.93 -16.46 28.80
N PRO A 180 -13.89 -15.21 28.31
CA PRO A 180 -14.83 -14.18 28.76
C PRO A 180 -16.28 -14.62 28.51
N THR A 181 -17.15 -14.43 29.50
CA THR A 181 -18.61 -14.63 29.38
C THR A 181 -19.31 -13.42 28.75
N THR A 182 -18.55 -12.56 28.05
CA THR A 182 -19.07 -11.33 27.43
C THR A 182 -19.92 -11.64 26.20
N ASP A 183 -20.88 -10.76 25.94
CA ASP A 183 -21.70 -10.81 24.72
C ASP A 183 -20.83 -10.69 23.45
N CYS A 184 -21.28 -11.35 22.38
CA CYS A 184 -20.65 -11.34 21.07
C CYS A 184 -20.46 -9.92 20.52
N SER A 185 -21.43 -9.03 20.73
CA SER A 185 -21.31 -7.63 20.31
C SER A 185 -20.14 -6.93 21.01
N VAL A 186 -19.99 -7.13 22.32
CA VAL A 186 -18.91 -6.55 23.12
C VAL A 186 -17.56 -7.13 22.69
N GLY A 187 -17.48 -8.44 22.48
CA GLY A 187 -16.27 -9.10 21.99
C GLY A 187 -15.83 -8.58 20.63
N LYS A 188 -16.74 -8.47 19.65
CA LYS A 188 -16.45 -7.90 18.33
C LYS A 188 -16.00 -6.45 18.40
N LYS A 189 -16.66 -5.62 19.23
CA LYS A 189 -16.26 -4.22 19.46
C LYS A 189 -14.84 -4.12 20.01
N PHE A 190 -14.47 -4.96 20.98
CA PHE A 190 -13.12 -5.00 21.51
C PHE A 190 -12.07 -5.40 20.45
N LEU A 191 -12.38 -6.38 19.60
CA LEU A 191 -11.50 -6.73 18.47
C LEU A 191 -11.31 -5.54 17.53
N THR A 192 -12.39 -4.87 17.15
CA THR A 192 -12.34 -3.71 16.23
C THR A 192 -11.56 -2.55 16.83
N SER A 193 -11.84 -2.17 18.09
CA SER A 193 -11.11 -1.08 18.75
C SER A 193 -9.61 -1.41 18.89
N THR A 194 -9.27 -2.68 19.14
CA THR A 194 -7.86 -3.10 19.20
C THR A 194 -7.17 -2.97 17.85
N ILE A 195 -7.87 -3.24 16.73
CA ILE A 195 -7.32 -3.02 15.38
C ILE A 195 -7.11 -1.52 15.14
N GLU A 196 -8.09 -0.69 15.48
CA GLU A 196 -8.01 0.77 15.35
C GLU A 196 -6.83 1.34 16.14
N ASP A 197 -6.68 0.97 17.41
CA ASP A 197 -5.57 1.42 18.26
C ASP A 197 -4.21 1.01 17.70
N LEU A 198 -4.08 -0.23 17.24
CA LEU A 198 -2.82 -0.72 16.68
C LEU A 198 -2.48 -0.04 15.36
N LEU A 199 -3.46 0.15 14.47
CA LEU A 199 -3.26 0.89 13.22
C LEU A 199 -2.91 2.35 13.50
N TYR A 200 -3.57 2.99 14.46
CA TYR A 200 -3.24 4.34 14.88
C TYR A 200 -1.78 4.46 15.34
N CYS A 201 -1.32 3.56 16.21
CA CYS A 201 0.07 3.55 16.68
C CYS A 201 1.07 3.37 15.52
N GLU A 202 0.82 2.42 14.62
CA GLU A 202 1.70 2.16 13.47
C GLU A 202 1.69 3.32 12.47
N VAL A 203 0.52 3.84 12.11
CA VAL A 203 0.40 5.00 11.20
C VAL A 203 1.12 6.21 11.78
N LYS A 204 0.92 6.51 13.07
CA LYS A 204 1.59 7.64 13.72
C LYS A 204 3.11 7.49 13.70
N LYS A 205 3.61 6.31 14.06
CA LYS A 205 5.04 6.01 14.02
C LYS A 205 5.60 6.19 12.61
N ILE A 206 4.95 5.62 11.59
CA ILE A 206 5.44 5.66 10.22
C ILE A 206 5.33 7.08 9.62
N ILE A 207 4.29 7.84 9.93
CA ILE A 207 4.19 9.25 9.51
C ILE A 207 5.36 10.04 10.09
N PHE A 208 5.69 9.84 11.36
CA PHE A 208 6.85 10.49 11.98
C PHE A 208 8.17 10.11 11.30
N GLU A 209 8.37 8.83 10.98
CA GLU A 209 9.54 8.36 10.20
C GLU A 209 9.59 9.03 8.82
N LEU A 210 8.46 9.06 8.09
CA LEU A 210 8.36 9.69 6.76
C LEU A 210 8.61 11.20 6.81
N LEU A 211 8.18 11.88 7.86
CA LEU A 211 8.43 13.31 8.05
C LEU A 211 9.93 13.60 8.19
N ILE A 212 10.64 12.79 8.97
CA ILE A 212 12.09 12.92 9.14
C ILE A 212 12.81 12.55 7.84
N GLU A 213 12.45 11.43 7.22
CA GLU A 213 13.05 10.95 5.95
C GLU A 213 12.94 11.97 4.81
N ASN A 214 11.85 12.76 4.78
CA ASN A 214 11.59 13.72 3.71
C ASN A 214 11.82 15.19 4.11
N CYS A 215 12.46 15.44 5.27
CA CYS A 215 12.77 16.80 5.71
C CYS A 215 14.18 17.20 5.28
N SER A 216 14.27 18.21 4.41
CA SER A 216 15.55 18.79 3.96
C SER A 216 16.41 19.29 5.12
N GLY A 217 15.80 19.91 6.14
CA GLY A 217 16.52 20.37 7.33
C GLY A 217 17.11 19.23 8.16
N CYS A 218 16.44 18.07 8.22
CA CYS A 218 16.97 16.87 8.85
C CYS A 218 18.12 16.26 8.03
N GLU A 219 17.98 16.22 6.71
CA GLU A 219 19.01 15.71 5.79
C GLU A 219 20.30 16.56 5.85
N GLU A 220 20.15 17.88 5.87
CA GLU A 220 21.25 18.85 5.88
C GLU A 220 21.82 19.10 7.30
N ASN A 221 21.33 18.41 8.33
CA ASN A 221 21.68 18.61 9.74
C ASN A 221 21.60 20.09 10.18
N LEU A 222 20.58 20.82 9.73
CA LEU A 222 20.40 22.22 10.09
C LEU A 222 20.07 22.34 11.58
N ALA A 223 20.88 23.10 12.33
CA ALA A 223 20.73 23.25 13.78
C ALA A 223 19.41 23.91 14.22
N ASN A 224 18.78 24.70 13.34
CA ASN A 224 17.52 25.36 13.65
C ASN A 224 16.31 24.44 13.37
N GLN A 225 15.85 23.74 14.40
CA GLN A 225 14.69 22.84 14.32
C GLN A 225 13.39 23.56 13.93
N LEU A 226 13.26 24.87 14.19
CA LEU A 226 12.05 25.64 13.82
C LEU A 226 11.94 25.89 12.32
N GLY A 227 13.01 25.66 11.55
CA GLY A 227 12.98 25.72 10.09
C GLY A 227 12.70 24.38 9.42
N HIS A 228 12.45 23.31 10.20
CA HIS A 228 12.27 21.97 9.66
C HIS A 228 10.80 21.72 9.31
N GLU A 229 10.53 21.30 8.07
CA GLU A 229 9.17 20.90 7.65
C GLU A 229 8.58 19.79 8.53
N CYS A 230 9.41 18.92 9.12
CA CYS A 230 8.93 17.86 10.02
C CYS A 230 8.40 18.39 11.37
N VAL A 231 8.72 19.63 11.73
CA VAL A 231 8.31 20.29 12.98
C VAL A 231 7.10 21.21 12.75
N ASP A 232 7.07 21.92 11.63
CA ASP A 232 6.06 22.97 11.37
C ASP A 232 4.78 22.45 10.66
N MET A 233 4.81 21.23 10.10
CA MET A 233 3.67 20.69 9.35
C MET A 233 2.49 20.34 10.27
N SER A 234 1.32 20.93 10.03
CA SER A 234 0.09 20.61 10.77
C SER A 234 -0.32 19.14 10.60
N LEU A 235 -1.04 18.58 11.59
CA LEU A 235 -1.48 17.18 11.54
C LEU A 235 -2.32 16.87 10.29
N ASP A 236 -3.15 17.81 9.85
CA ASP A 236 -3.95 17.68 8.63
C ASP A 236 -3.08 17.58 7.36
N MET A 237 -2.03 18.41 7.27
CA MET A 237 -1.06 18.31 6.18
C MET A 237 -0.26 17.01 6.23
N GLN A 238 0.14 16.56 7.43
CA GLN A 238 0.83 15.28 7.61
C GLN A 238 -0.03 14.11 7.12
N LEU A 239 -1.32 14.07 7.51
CA LEU A 239 -2.24 13.04 7.03
C LEU A 239 -2.45 13.11 5.53
N SER A 240 -2.71 14.29 5.00
CA SER A 240 -2.94 14.50 3.56
C SER A 240 -1.75 14.05 2.73
N ARG A 241 -0.51 14.25 3.22
CA ARG A 241 0.72 13.91 2.50
C ARG A 241 1.20 12.48 2.72
N TYR A 242 1.02 11.92 3.91
CA TYR A 242 1.71 10.68 4.32
C TYR A 242 0.80 9.53 4.74
N PHE A 243 -0.51 9.75 4.97
CA PHE A 243 -1.37 8.69 5.51
C PHE A 243 -1.39 7.42 4.66
N ASN A 244 -1.65 7.54 3.35
CA ASN A 244 -1.71 6.36 2.48
C ASN A 244 -0.34 5.66 2.38
N LYS A 245 0.77 6.43 2.34
CA LYS A 245 2.13 5.87 2.36
C LYS A 245 2.39 5.11 3.66
N ALA A 246 1.97 5.68 4.78
CA ALA A 246 2.11 5.06 6.09
C ALA A 246 1.34 3.74 6.15
N VAL A 247 0.09 3.72 5.70
CA VAL A 247 -0.72 2.50 5.59
C VAL A 247 -0.04 1.44 4.70
N CYS A 248 0.51 1.84 3.56
CA CYS A 248 1.25 0.97 2.64
C CYS A 248 2.58 0.43 3.22
N LYS A 249 3.20 1.12 4.18
CA LYS A 249 4.44 0.72 4.88
C LYS A 249 4.20 -0.21 6.07
N ILE A 250 2.95 -0.42 6.50
CA ILE A 250 2.63 -1.27 7.67
C ILE A 250 3.08 -2.72 7.43
N ASP A 251 3.87 -3.26 8.36
CA ASP A 251 4.14 -4.70 8.44
C ASP A 251 2.92 -5.45 8.97
N VAL A 252 2.09 -5.91 8.04
CA VAL A 252 0.86 -6.66 8.30
C VAL A 252 1.11 -7.91 9.15
N LYS A 253 2.26 -8.58 9.02
CA LYS A 253 2.58 -9.78 9.81
C LYS A 253 2.82 -9.41 11.26
N THR A 254 3.60 -8.36 11.51
CA THR A 254 3.88 -7.86 12.86
C THR A 254 2.59 -7.34 13.51
N LEU A 255 1.80 -6.54 12.78
CA LEU A 255 0.48 -6.08 13.23
C LEU A 255 -0.43 -7.24 13.63
N ALA A 256 -0.54 -8.27 12.80
CA ALA A 256 -1.37 -9.45 13.06
C ALA A 256 -0.90 -10.24 14.30
N ASN A 257 0.41 -10.39 14.49
CA ASN A 257 0.94 -11.07 15.67
C ASN A 257 0.62 -10.29 16.95
N THR A 258 0.88 -8.98 16.96
CA THR A 258 0.59 -8.10 18.10
C THR A 258 -0.90 -8.10 18.43
N PHE A 259 -1.75 -8.00 17.41
CA PHE A 259 -3.20 -8.10 17.54
C PHE A 259 -3.62 -9.43 18.17
N SER A 260 -3.14 -10.56 17.66
CA SER A 260 -3.51 -11.87 18.19
C SER A 260 -3.09 -12.08 19.65
N VAL A 261 -1.94 -11.53 20.06
CA VAL A 261 -1.51 -11.56 21.47
C VAL A 261 -2.43 -10.72 22.34
N LYS A 262 -2.72 -9.47 21.95
CA LYS A 262 -3.62 -8.58 22.71
C LYS A 262 -5.05 -9.13 22.82
N CYS A 263 -5.52 -9.79 21.77
CA CYS A 263 -6.89 -10.31 21.69
C CYS A 263 -7.00 -11.80 22.04
N ALA A 264 -6.00 -12.41 22.69
CA ALA A 264 -5.96 -13.84 22.95
C ALA A 264 -7.22 -14.38 23.66
N LEU A 265 -7.79 -13.61 24.60
CA LEU A 265 -9.02 -13.95 25.33
C LEU A 265 -10.28 -13.84 24.48
N TYR A 266 -10.25 -13.02 23.43
CA TYR A 266 -11.38 -12.73 22.56
C TYR A 266 -11.33 -13.52 21.24
N LYS A 267 -10.39 -14.47 21.11
CA LYS A 267 -10.20 -15.28 19.90
C LYS A 267 -11.46 -15.99 19.41
N GLN A 268 -12.39 -16.32 20.31
CA GLN A 268 -13.65 -16.99 19.96
C GLN A 268 -14.57 -16.12 19.09
N PHE A 269 -14.43 -14.79 19.19
CA PHE A 269 -15.21 -13.85 18.39
C PHE A 269 -14.54 -13.55 17.04
N PHE A 270 -13.27 -13.93 16.88
CA PHE A 270 -12.50 -13.77 15.66
C PHE A 270 -12.88 -14.85 14.63
N THR A 271 -14.01 -14.63 13.98
CA THR A 271 -14.62 -15.58 13.02
C THR A 271 -14.50 -15.07 11.58
N ASN A 272 -14.82 -15.93 10.61
CA ASN A 272 -14.93 -15.47 9.22
C ASN A 272 -16.00 -14.37 9.07
N ASN A 273 -17.13 -14.51 9.77
CA ASN A 273 -18.22 -13.53 9.74
C ASN A 273 -17.77 -12.16 10.27
N TYR A 274 -16.94 -12.14 11.32
CA TYR A 274 -16.37 -10.89 11.83
C TYR A 274 -15.66 -10.08 10.72
N PHE A 275 -14.86 -10.71 9.86
CA PHE A 275 -14.18 -10.00 8.77
C PHE A 275 -15.09 -9.59 7.62
N TYR A 276 -16.16 -10.33 7.36
CA TYR A 276 -17.15 -9.91 6.35
C TYR A 276 -17.92 -8.67 6.81
N GLU A 277 -18.14 -8.53 8.12
CA GLU A 277 -18.75 -7.34 8.74
C GLU A 277 -17.75 -6.19 8.90
N LEU A 278 -16.44 -6.46 8.83
CA LEU A 278 -15.40 -5.47 9.08
C LEU A 278 -15.14 -4.61 7.83
N ASN A 279 -15.61 -3.37 7.88
CA ASN A 279 -15.28 -2.38 6.87
C ASN A 279 -13.95 -1.69 7.20
N PHE A 280 -12.87 -2.13 6.56
CA PHE A 280 -11.55 -1.53 6.78
C PHE A 280 -11.45 -0.09 6.27
N HIS A 281 -12.31 0.33 5.35
CA HIS A 281 -12.35 1.74 4.97
C HIS A 281 -12.79 2.61 6.15
N ASP A 282 -13.82 2.18 6.88
CA ASP A 282 -14.32 2.89 8.06
C ASP A 282 -13.27 2.88 9.18
N ILE A 283 -12.61 1.75 9.41
CA ILE A 283 -11.48 1.66 10.37
C ILE A 283 -10.38 2.67 10.03
N LEU A 284 -9.96 2.75 8.76
CA LEU A 284 -8.91 3.69 8.36
C LEU A 284 -9.38 5.14 8.48
N ASN A 285 -10.66 5.44 8.26
CA ASN A 285 -11.22 6.76 8.50
C ASN A 285 -11.23 7.10 10.01
N ASN A 286 -11.62 6.16 10.87
CA ASN A 286 -11.54 6.32 12.32
C ASN A 286 -10.09 6.58 12.77
N VAL A 287 -9.11 5.90 12.19
CA VAL A 287 -7.69 6.14 12.48
C VAL A 287 -7.26 7.56 12.09
N LYS A 288 -7.77 8.12 10.98
CA LYS A 288 -7.52 9.53 10.62
C LYS A 288 -8.13 10.48 11.65
N GLU A 289 -9.36 10.23 12.08
CA GLU A 289 -10.04 11.03 13.10
C GLU A 289 -9.31 10.97 14.46
N LEU A 290 -8.84 9.79 14.87
CA LEU A 290 -8.00 9.60 16.06
C LEU A 290 -6.67 10.35 15.95
N TYR A 291 -6.11 10.44 14.75
CA TYR A 291 -4.89 11.21 14.50
C TYR A 291 -5.12 12.72 14.65
N LEU A 292 -6.18 13.26 14.05
CA LEU A 292 -6.53 14.68 14.15
C LEU A 292 -7.00 15.08 15.55
N SER A 293 -7.73 14.22 16.26
CA SER A 293 -8.27 14.56 17.60
C SER A 293 -7.19 14.64 18.69
N ASN A 294 -6.04 14.00 18.50
CA ASN A 294 -4.92 14.09 19.44
C ASN A 294 -4.17 15.45 19.41
N ASP A 295 -4.52 16.37 18.50
CA ASP A 295 -4.05 17.77 18.49
C ASP A 295 -4.48 18.53 19.76
N LEU A 296 -5.63 18.16 20.34
CA LEU A 296 -6.25 18.88 21.45
C LEU A 296 -5.62 18.59 22.83
N ASN A 297 -4.84 17.51 22.97
CA ASN A 297 -4.26 17.09 24.26
C ASN A 297 -2.82 17.56 24.49
N VAL A 298 -2.19 18.20 23.51
CA VAL A 298 -0.84 18.78 23.68
C VAL A 298 -0.92 20.16 24.35
N TRP A 299 -1.99 20.94 24.08
CA TRP A 299 -2.17 22.29 24.65
C TRP A 299 -2.85 22.34 26.02
N THR A 300 -3.45 21.24 26.50
CA THR A 300 -4.06 21.17 27.84
C THR A 300 -3.07 20.74 28.93
N ASN A 301 -1.91 20.20 28.57
CA ASN A 301 -0.85 19.83 29.52
C ASN A 301 0.26 20.89 29.65
N SER A 302 0.25 21.95 28.84
CA SER A 302 1.21 23.06 28.91
C SER A 302 0.79 24.19 29.87
N SER A 303 -0.34 24.08 30.56
CA SER A 303 -0.83 25.07 31.54
C SER A 303 -0.49 24.74 33.01
N SER A 304 0.55 23.95 33.25
CA SER A 304 1.03 23.66 34.62
C SER A 304 2.54 23.91 34.84
N PHE A 305 3.11 24.90 34.14
CA PHE A 305 4.32 25.55 34.66
C PHE A 305 3.89 26.63 35.64
N GLU A 306 3.75 26.21 36.90
CA GLU A 306 3.74 27.12 38.05
C GLU A 306 5.06 27.90 38.07
N ASP A 307 4.91 29.19 38.36
CA ASP A 307 5.99 30.15 38.61
C ASP A 307 7.04 29.56 39.55
N ILE A 308 8.29 29.51 39.10
CA ILE A 308 9.45 29.41 39.97
C ILE A 308 10.28 30.66 39.73
N ASP A 309 10.21 31.56 40.71
CA ASP A 309 11.01 32.77 40.85
C ASP A 309 12.51 32.49 40.74
N PHE A 310 13.21 33.35 39.99
CA PHE A 310 14.62 33.69 40.17
C PHE A 310 14.80 35.20 40.19
#